data_AF-A0A2A3VPR4-F1
#
_entry.id   AF-A0A2A3VPR4-F1
#
_cell.length_a   1.000
_cell.length_b   1.000
_cell.length_c   1.000
_cell.angle_alpha   90.00
_cell.angle_beta   90.00
_cell.angle_gamma   90.00
#
_symmetry.space_group_name_H-M   'P 1'
#
loop_
_entity.id
_entity.type
_entity.pdbx_description
1 polymer ?
#
loop_
_entity_poly.entity_id
_entity_poly.type
_entity_poly.pdbx_seq_one_letter_code
_entity_poly.pdbx_strand_id
1 'polypeptide(L)'
;MTVQHGDTLSAIAVRFGVPLGKLLSANPQILNPDVIYPGDRVSLPAANGHTVRSGDTLSGIAAGYGVSLGQVLAANPQVTNPDMIYPGDRITIPGGHGGGGNTGDTGRPGGDVTDGTGPVTGPDSVSRPAPAGDADGVTPAQLQQIVPQLGASRAEAVAPHLNAAMAEAGIDTPQRQAMFIAQLAHESGGFHYMEEIASGAAYEGRADLGNTQAGDGVRFKGRGYIQVTGRHNYTEAGRALGLDLANNPDLASRPENAARIAAWYWESRGINAAADAGDFTRVTRLINGGTNGLADRQAYYDRARAALS
;
A
#
# COMPACT_ATOMS: atom_id res chain seq x y z
N MET A 1 -0.99 -29.14 -21.21
CA MET A 1 -1.63 -30.32 -20.58
C MET A 1 -2.05 -31.30 -21.67
N THR A 2 -2.36 -32.55 -21.31
CA THR A 2 -2.74 -33.61 -22.26
C THR A 2 -4.23 -33.92 -22.17
N VAL A 3 -4.93 -33.90 -23.29
CA VAL A 3 -6.37 -34.15 -23.41
C VAL A 3 -6.71 -35.57 -22.97
N GLN A 4 -7.78 -35.75 -22.21
CA GLN A 4 -8.29 -37.04 -21.74
C GLN A 4 -9.63 -37.39 -22.39
N HIS A 5 -10.08 -38.65 -22.23
CA HIS A 5 -11.38 -39.07 -22.75
C HIS A 5 -12.51 -38.28 -22.09
N GLY A 6 -13.35 -37.64 -22.92
CA GLY A 6 -14.44 -36.77 -22.48
C GLY A 6 -14.07 -35.30 -22.31
N ASP A 7 -12.81 -34.91 -22.51
CA ASP A 7 -12.42 -33.50 -22.54
C ASP A 7 -12.93 -32.81 -23.83
N THR A 8 -13.39 -31.57 -23.67
CA THR A 8 -13.58 -30.62 -24.78
C THR A 8 -12.71 -29.39 -24.52
N LEU A 9 -12.34 -28.63 -25.56
CA LEU A 9 -11.57 -27.39 -25.34
C LEU A 9 -12.34 -26.38 -24.48
N SER A 10 -13.67 -26.33 -24.60
CA SER A 10 -14.52 -25.51 -23.74
C SER A 10 -14.51 -25.99 -22.28
N ALA A 11 -14.59 -27.29 -22.03
CA ALA A 11 -14.51 -27.85 -20.68
C ALA A 11 -13.10 -27.67 -20.07
N ILE A 12 -12.04 -27.80 -20.87
CA ILE A 12 -10.66 -27.51 -20.45
C ILE A 12 -10.51 -26.01 -20.15
N ALA A 13 -11.00 -25.13 -21.02
CA ALA A 13 -11.00 -23.69 -20.82
C ALA A 13 -11.67 -23.31 -19.50
N VAL A 14 -12.84 -23.88 -19.21
CA VAL A 14 -13.55 -23.69 -17.93
C VAL A 14 -12.75 -24.25 -16.76
N ARG A 15 -12.28 -25.50 -16.87
CA ARG A 15 -11.53 -26.19 -15.81
C ARG A 15 -10.27 -25.43 -15.39
N PHE A 16 -9.59 -24.80 -16.34
CA PHE A 16 -8.34 -24.07 -16.09
C PHE A 16 -8.52 -22.56 -16.00
N GLY A 17 -9.75 -22.05 -16.02
CA GLY A 17 -10.01 -20.62 -15.92
C GLY A 17 -9.30 -19.84 -17.03
N VAL A 18 -9.43 -20.27 -18.28
CA VAL A 18 -8.90 -19.57 -19.45
C VAL A 18 -10.04 -19.36 -20.44
N PRO A 19 -10.22 -18.15 -21.03
CA PRO A 19 -11.22 -17.97 -22.09
C PRO A 19 -10.95 -18.89 -23.28
N LEU A 20 -12.00 -19.54 -23.80
CA LEU A 20 -11.86 -20.46 -24.93
C LEU A 20 -11.13 -19.80 -26.12
N GLY A 21 -11.44 -18.56 -26.45
CA GLY A 21 -10.75 -17.82 -27.52
C GLY A 21 -9.26 -17.59 -27.25
N LYS A 22 -8.86 -17.38 -25.99
CA LYS A 22 -7.44 -17.25 -25.61
C LYS A 22 -6.73 -18.59 -25.62
N LEU A 23 -7.42 -19.64 -25.15
CA LEU A 23 -6.94 -21.01 -25.26
C LEU A 23 -6.70 -21.38 -26.73
N LEU A 24 -7.62 -21.06 -27.62
CA LEU A 24 -7.48 -21.29 -29.06
C LEU A 24 -6.32 -20.49 -29.67
N SER A 25 -6.17 -19.21 -29.32
CA SER A 25 -5.06 -18.39 -29.81
C SER A 25 -3.67 -18.86 -29.37
N ALA A 26 -3.59 -19.50 -28.20
CA ALA A 26 -2.36 -20.09 -27.68
C ALA A 26 -2.10 -21.51 -28.21
N ASN A 27 -3.06 -22.06 -28.95
CA ASN A 27 -2.98 -23.36 -29.60
C ASN A 27 -3.24 -23.25 -31.11
N PRO A 28 -2.43 -22.46 -31.85
CA PRO A 28 -2.61 -22.32 -33.29
C PRO A 28 -2.45 -23.66 -34.04
N GLN A 29 -1.85 -24.68 -33.41
CA GLN A 29 -1.77 -26.03 -33.94
C GLN A 29 -3.12 -26.79 -33.95
N ILE A 30 -4.12 -26.34 -33.19
CA ILE A 30 -5.46 -26.93 -33.19
C ILE A 30 -6.29 -26.23 -34.25
N LEU A 31 -6.37 -26.86 -35.43
CA LEU A 31 -7.01 -26.30 -36.62
C LEU A 31 -8.54 -26.30 -36.54
N ASN A 32 -9.14 -27.22 -35.76
CA ASN A 32 -10.56 -27.27 -35.51
C ASN A 32 -10.85 -27.32 -33.98
N PRO A 33 -11.36 -26.22 -33.39
CA PRO A 33 -11.70 -26.11 -31.97
C PRO A 33 -12.66 -27.18 -31.42
N ASP A 34 -13.54 -27.71 -32.27
CA ASP A 34 -14.59 -28.65 -31.86
C ASP A 34 -14.12 -30.11 -31.90
N VAL A 35 -12.90 -30.36 -32.36
CA VAL A 35 -12.34 -31.71 -32.56
C VAL A 35 -10.96 -31.81 -31.90
N ILE A 36 -10.93 -32.34 -30.67
CA ILE A 36 -9.71 -32.73 -29.96
C ILE A 36 -9.77 -34.21 -29.58
N TYR A 37 -8.62 -34.88 -29.54
CA TYR A 37 -8.52 -36.30 -29.23
C TYR A 37 -7.74 -36.55 -27.93
N PRO A 38 -8.10 -37.60 -27.16
CA PRO A 38 -7.31 -38.02 -26.00
C PRO A 38 -5.85 -38.28 -26.40
N GLY A 39 -4.91 -37.65 -25.70
CA GLY A 39 -3.48 -37.66 -26.02
C GLY A 39 -2.96 -36.38 -26.67
N ASP A 40 -3.84 -35.52 -27.20
CA ASP A 40 -3.45 -34.24 -27.78
C ASP A 40 -2.86 -33.30 -26.73
N ARG A 41 -1.87 -32.49 -27.12
CA ARG A 41 -1.25 -31.49 -26.24
C ARG A 41 -1.90 -30.13 -26.44
N VAL A 42 -2.55 -29.66 -25.38
CA VAL A 42 -3.13 -28.32 -25.27
C VAL A 42 -2.21 -27.44 -24.43
N SER A 43 -1.61 -26.44 -25.05
CA SER A 43 -0.85 -25.37 -24.42
C SER A 43 -1.81 -24.39 -23.76
N LEU A 44 -1.94 -24.46 -22.44
CA LEU A 44 -2.67 -23.42 -21.72
C LEU A 44 -1.89 -22.11 -21.91
N PRO A 45 -2.51 -21.01 -22.37
CA PRO A 45 -1.87 -19.70 -22.27
C PRO A 45 -1.51 -19.49 -20.82
N ALA A 46 -0.33 -18.92 -20.56
CA ALA A 46 0.15 -18.65 -19.20
C ALA A 46 -1.02 -18.06 -18.41
N ALA A 47 -1.47 -18.79 -17.38
CA ALA A 47 -2.55 -18.34 -16.52
C ALA A 47 -2.17 -16.94 -16.08
N ASN A 48 -2.94 -15.95 -16.52
CA ASN A 48 -2.57 -14.55 -16.34
C ASN A 48 -2.70 -14.23 -14.86
N GLY A 49 -1.61 -14.51 -14.14
CA GLY A 49 -1.40 -14.00 -12.81
C GLY A 49 -1.33 -12.48 -12.92
N HIS A 50 -2.10 -11.81 -12.08
CA HIS A 50 -1.97 -10.39 -11.90
C HIS A 50 -0.82 -10.16 -10.91
N THR A 51 0.22 -9.46 -11.35
CA THR A 51 1.20 -8.91 -10.41
C THR A 51 0.58 -7.67 -9.80
N VAL A 52 0.26 -7.76 -8.52
CA VAL A 52 -0.35 -6.68 -7.74
C VAL A 52 0.49 -5.43 -7.90
N ARG A 53 -0.17 -4.30 -8.14
CA ARG A 53 0.43 -2.98 -8.19
C ARG A 53 -0.11 -2.17 -7.02
N SER A 54 0.54 -1.05 -6.75
CA SER A 54 0.07 -0.14 -5.69
C SER A 54 -1.35 0.34 -6.00
N GLY A 55 -2.26 0.12 -5.06
CA GLY A 55 -3.69 0.47 -5.20
C GLY A 55 -4.59 -0.68 -5.64
N ASP A 56 -4.04 -1.84 -5.98
CA ASP A 56 -4.84 -3.01 -6.28
C ASP A 56 -5.37 -3.67 -5.01
N THR A 57 -6.63 -4.11 -5.06
CA THR A 57 -7.27 -4.97 -4.04
C THR A 57 -7.67 -6.28 -4.70
N LEU A 58 -7.78 -7.40 -3.96
CA LEU A 58 -8.24 -8.65 -4.58
C LEU A 58 -9.60 -8.52 -5.25
N SER A 59 -10.51 -7.72 -4.66
CA SER A 59 -11.82 -7.43 -5.23
C SER A 59 -11.75 -6.52 -6.47
N GLY A 60 -10.88 -5.50 -6.46
CA GLY A 60 -10.63 -4.62 -7.59
C GLY A 60 -9.95 -5.34 -8.76
N ILE A 61 -8.98 -6.21 -8.46
CA ILE A 61 -8.37 -7.13 -9.41
C ILE A 61 -9.45 -8.07 -9.97
N ALA A 62 -10.21 -8.75 -9.11
CA ALA A 62 -11.27 -9.67 -9.55
C ALA A 62 -12.26 -8.97 -10.50
N ALA A 63 -12.73 -7.78 -10.13
CA ALA A 63 -13.61 -6.95 -10.96
C ALA A 63 -12.94 -6.54 -12.28
N GLY A 64 -11.66 -6.15 -12.25
CA GLY A 64 -10.87 -5.77 -13.42
C GLY A 64 -10.68 -6.91 -14.43
N TYR A 65 -10.74 -8.15 -13.97
CA TYR A 65 -10.70 -9.34 -14.83
C TYR A 65 -12.07 -9.99 -15.08
N GLY A 66 -13.16 -9.40 -14.57
CA GLY A 66 -14.51 -9.91 -14.80
C GLY A 66 -14.82 -11.23 -14.09
N VAL A 67 -14.18 -11.48 -12.94
CA VAL A 67 -14.31 -12.72 -12.15
C VAL A 67 -14.73 -12.39 -10.73
N SER A 68 -15.34 -13.32 -10.01
CA SER A 68 -15.74 -13.06 -8.62
C SER A 68 -14.54 -13.13 -7.67
N LEU A 69 -14.58 -12.36 -6.58
CA LEU A 69 -13.60 -12.44 -5.50
C LEU A 69 -13.48 -13.87 -4.94
N GLY A 70 -14.61 -14.56 -4.77
CA GLY A 70 -14.63 -15.95 -4.29
C GLY A 70 -13.89 -16.92 -5.20
N GLN A 71 -13.98 -16.73 -6.53
CA GLN A 71 -13.20 -17.52 -7.48
C GLN A 71 -11.71 -17.20 -7.36
N VAL A 72 -11.33 -15.92 -7.30
CA VAL A 72 -9.93 -15.51 -7.11
C VAL A 72 -9.35 -16.09 -5.83
N LEU A 73 -10.09 -16.08 -4.71
CA LEU A 73 -9.63 -16.67 -3.46
C LEU A 73 -9.49 -18.19 -3.54
N ALA A 74 -10.44 -18.89 -4.15
CA ALA A 74 -10.35 -20.33 -4.37
C ALA A 74 -9.15 -20.72 -5.24
N ALA A 75 -8.76 -19.86 -6.18
CA ALA A 75 -7.58 -20.05 -7.05
C ALA A 75 -6.25 -19.64 -6.38
N ASN A 76 -6.29 -19.01 -5.20
CA ASN A 76 -5.11 -18.55 -4.47
C ASN A 76 -5.12 -19.03 -3.02
N PRO A 77 -5.06 -20.35 -2.75
CA PRO A 77 -5.08 -20.89 -1.39
C PRO A 77 -3.86 -20.46 -0.55
N GLN A 78 -2.79 -19.99 -1.19
CA GLN A 78 -1.63 -19.40 -0.52
C GLN A 78 -1.92 -18.03 0.10
N VAL A 79 -2.96 -17.34 -0.37
CA VAL A 79 -3.44 -16.09 0.21
C VAL A 79 -4.36 -16.45 1.38
N THR A 80 -3.75 -16.66 2.54
CA THR A 80 -4.45 -17.01 3.78
C THR A 80 -5.26 -15.86 4.35
N ASN A 81 -4.99 -14.62 3.93
CA ASN A 81 -5.81 -13.45 4.22
C ASN A 81 -6.10 -12.64 2.93
N PRO A 82 -7.36 -12.60 2.45
CA PRO A 82 -7.79 -11.87 1.25
C PRO A 82 -7.46 -10.37 1.23
N ASP A 83 -7.38 -9.75 2.40
CA ASP A 83 -7.14 -8.31 2.53
C ASP A 83 -5.63 -7.97 2.59
N MET A 84 -4.77 -8.99 2.44
CA MET A 84 -3.31 -8.89 2.59
C MET A 84 -2.59 -9.27 1.30
N ILE A 85 -2.68 -8.39 0.29
CA ILE A 85 -1.89 -8.50 -0.95
C ILE A 85 -0.97 -7.28 -1.09
N TYR A 86 0.24 -7.48 -1.59
CA TYR A 86 1.29 -6.47 -1.71
C TYR A 86 1.72 -6.27 -3.16
N PRO A 87 2.13 -5.05 -3.57
CA PRO A 87 2.70 -4.84 -4.90
C PRO A 87 3.88 -5.77 -5.17
N GLY A 88 3.84 -6.49 -6.30
CA GLY A 88 4.78 -7.55 -6.62
C GLY A 88 4.25 -8.96 -6.35
N ASP A 89 3.24 -9.11 -5.50
CA ASP A 89 2.57 -10.40 -5.27
C ASP A 89 1.94 -10.90 -6.56
N ARG A 90 2.00 -12.21 -6.76
CA ARG A 90 1.44 -12.86 -7.95
C ARG A 90 0.10 -13.51 -7.57
N ILE A 91 -0.99 -12.89 -8.01
CA ILE A 91 -2.35 -13.37 -7.79
C ILE A 91 -2.82 -14.13 -9.03
N THR A 92 -3.13 -15.40 -8.86
CA THR A 92 -3.69 -16.25 -9.93
C THR A 92 -5.12 -15.79 -10.22
N ILE A 93 -5.40 -15.36 -11.45
CA ILE A 93 -6.75 -14.93 -11.83
C ILE A 93 -7.46 -16.07 -12.56
N PRO A 94 -8.57 -16.60 -12.00
CA PRO A 94 -9.32 -17.67 -12.62
C PRO A 94 -10.28 -17.11 -13.66
N GLY A 95 -10.06 -17.37 -14.95
CA GLY A 95 -11.14 -17.33 -15.95
C GLY A 95 -11.49 -15.98 -16.55
N GLY A 96 -10.57 -15.02 -16.64
CA GLY A 96 -10.92 -13.65 -17.04
C GLY A 96 -11.60 -13.52 -18.41
N HIS A 97 -12.92 -13.27 -18.44
CA HIS A 97 -13.70 -13.00 -19.66
C HIS A 97 -14.13 -11.53 -19.72
N GLY A 98 -14.01 -10.93 -20.91
CA GLY A 98 -14.72 -9.70 -21.26
C GLY A 98 -15.93 -9.98 -22.14
N GLY A 99 -17.08 -9.40 -21.78
CA GLY A 99 -17.90 -8.60 -22.71
C GLY A 99 -19.26 -9.10 -23.20
N GLY A 100 -20.33 -8.49 -22.66
CA GLY A 100 -21.56 -8.01 -23.37
C GLY A 100 -22.79 -8.94 -23.41
N GLY A 101 -24.05 -8.52 -23.22
CA GLY A 101 -24.77 -7.23 -23.02
C GLY A 101 -26.29 -7.53 -22.93
N ASN A 102 -27.08 -6.89 -22.06
CA ASN A 102 -27.90 -5.67 -22.25
C ASN A 102 -29.40 -5.90 -22.62
N THR A 103 -30.33 -5.27 -21.88
CA THR A 103 -31.54 -4.51 -22.32
C THR A 103 -32.16 -3.81 -21.08
N GLY A 104 -32.65 -2.57 -21.08
CA GLY A 104 -32.77 -1.54 -22.12
C GLY A 104 -33.17 -0.15 -21.56
N ASP A 105 -32.71 0.88 -22.27
CA ASP A 105 -33.28 2.18 -22.65
C ASP A 105 -34.62 2.63 -21.98
N THR A 106 -34.79 3.88 -21.51
CA THR A 106 -35.03 5.05 -22.38
C THR A 106 -34.90 6.39 -21.63
N GLY A 107 -34.32 7.40 -22.30
CA GLY A 107 -34.76 8.80 -22.17
C GLY A 107 -33.74 9.88 -21.79
N ARG A 108 -33.01 10.42 -22.79
CA ARG A 108 -32.62 11.87 -22.86
C ARG A 108 -33.74 12.63 -23.63
N PRO A 109 -33.83 13.98 -23.72
CA PRO A 109 -32.76 15.01 -23.76
C PRO A 109 -33.00 16.18 -22.77
N GLY A 110 -32.17 17.20 -22.55
CA GLY A 110 -30.92 17.72 -23.12
C GLY A 110 -30.66 19.10 -22.46
N GLY A 111 -29.52 19.73 -22.72
CA GLY A 111 -29.21 21.07 -22.22
C GLY A 111 -27.72 21.34 -22.02
N ASP A 112 -27.11 21.90 -23.05
CA ASP A 112 -25.76 22.42 -23.20
C ASP A 112 -25.44 23.56 -22.22
N VAL A 113 -24.17 23.75 -21.81
CA VAL A 113 -23.38 25.02 -21.88
C VAL A 113 -21.89 24.72 -21.55
N THR A 114 -21.09 24.73 -22.62
CA THR A 114 -19.68 25.16 -22.82
C THR A 114 -18.74 25.51 -21.66
N ASP A 115 -17.62 24.78 -21.65
CA ASP A 115 -16.21 25.23 -21.80
C ASP A 115 -15.69 26.54 -21.16
N GLY A 116 -14.53 26.41 -20.50
CA GLY A 116 -13.75 27.50 -19.92
C GLY A 116 -12.37 27.04 -19.45
N THR A 117 -11.48 26.78 -20.42
CA THR A 117 -10.04 26.56 -20.20
C THR A 117 -9.35 27.88 -19.85
N GLY A 118 -8.46 27.84 -18.85
CA GLY A 118 -7.57 28.94 -18.51
C GLY A 118 -6.34 28.42 -17.75
N PRO A 119 -5.11 28.69 -18.22
CA PRO A 119 -3.88 28.24 -17.57
C PRO A 119 -3.49 29.23 -16.46
N VAL A 120 -3.00 28.74 -15.32
CA VAL A 120 -2.40 29.60 -14.30
C VAL A 120 -0.96 29.16 -14.05
N THR A 121 -0.06 30.07 -14.36
CA THR A 121 1.40 30.03 -14.22
C THR A 121 1.85 30.45 -12.82
N GLY A 122 2.72 29.65 -12.20
CA GLY A 122 3.79 30.04 -11.26
C GLY A 122 3.42 30.55 -9.86
N PRO A 123 4.36 30.56 -8.88
CA PRO A 123 5.79 30.74 -9.12
C PRO A 123 6.73 29.69 -8.48
N ASP A 124 7.98 29.85 -8.91
CA ASP A 124 9.22 29.13 -8.65
C ASP A 124 9.59 28.74 -7.20
N SER A 125 10.10 27.51 -7.11
CA SER A 125 11.42 27.12 -6.58
C SER A 125 11.81 27.46 -5.12
N VAL A 126 11.86 26.43 -4.28
CA VAL A 126 13.03 26.19 -3.42
C VAL A 126 13.67 24.85 -3.81
N SER A 127 14.83 24.94 -4.46
CA SER A 127 15.69 23.80 -4.76
C SER A 127 16.11 23.10 -3.48
N ARG A 128 15.68 21.85 -3.29
CA ARG A 128 16.17 20.98 -2.22
C ARG A 128 17.50 20.36 -2.65
N PRO A 129 18.55 20.35 -1.80
CA PRO A 129 19.82 19.74 -2.18
C PRO A 129 19.64 18.23 -2.41
N ALA A 130 20.41 17.70 -3.36
CA ALA A 130 20.53 16.27 -3.61
C ALA A 130 20.97 15.54 -2.32
N PRO A 131 20.51 14.30 -2.06
CA PRO A 131 20.92 13.58 -0.87
C PRO A 131 22.43 13.33 -0.88
N ALA A 132 23.08 13.66 0.24
CA ALA A 132 24.44 13.29 0.55
C ALA A 132 24.56 11.75 0.65
N GLY A 133 25.77 11.24 0.38
CA GLY A 133 26.05 9.83 0.09
C GLY A 133 25.91 8.84 1.24
N ASP A 134 26.30 7.60 0.94
CA ASP A 134 25.97 6.32 1.59
C ASP A 134 26.40 6.11 3.07
N ALA A 135 26.65 7.16 3.88
CA ALA A 135 27.17 7.04 5.24
C ALA A 135 26.27 7.56 6.38
N ASP A 136 25.18 8.29 6.10
CA ASP A 136 24.43 9.05 7.13
C ASP A 136 23.06 8.46 7.53
N GLY A 137 22.70 7.26 7.04
CA GLY A 137 21.39 6.65 7.27
C GLY A 137 21.44 5.18 7.71
N VAL A 138 20.27 4.61 8.05
CA VAL A 138 20.15 3.19 8.42
C VAL A 138 20.23 2.31 7.17
N THR A 139 21.09 1.30 7.18
CA THR A 139 21.14 0.28 6.12
C THR A 139 20.00 -0.73 6.25
N PRO A 140 19.59 -1.43 5.19
CA PRO A 140 18.62 -2.52 5.29
C PRO A 140 19.03 -3.58 6.33
N ALA A 141 20.31 -3.94 6.39
CA ALA A 141 20.82 -4.91 7.37
C ALA A 141 20.68 -4.43 8.82
N GLN A 142 21.01 -3.16 9.09
CA GLN A 142 20.77 -2.56 10.41
C GLN A 142 19.27 -2.50 10.72
N LEU A 143 18.43 -2.14 9.75
CA LEU A 143 16.98 -2.12 9.95
C LEU A 143 16.43 -3.51 10.32
N GLN A 144 16.97 -4.59 9.75
CA GLN A 144 16.64 -5.96 10.16
C GLN A 144 17.19 -6.33 11.54
N GLN A 145 18.35 -5.82 11.95
CA GLN A 145 18.83 -6.01 13.33
C GLN A 145 17.89 -5.34 14.34
N ILE A 146 17.33 -4.18 13.97
CA ILE A 146 16.35 -3.45 14.77
C ILE A 146 15.01 -4.18 14.79
N VAL A 147 14.55 -4.65 13.63
CA VAL A 147 13.26 -5.33 13.43
C VAL A 147 13.51 -6.73 12.85
N PRO A 148 13.83 -7.74 13.68
CA PRO A 148 14.24 -9.07 13.21
C PRO A 148 13.20 -9.80 12.34
N GLN A 149 11.92 -9.48 12.51
CA GLN A 149 10.83 -10.03 11.71
C GLN A 149 10.69 -9.37 10.32
N LEU A 150 11.39 -8.27 10.08
CA LEU A 150 11.36 -7.56 8.80
C LEU A 150 12.15 -8.35 7.75
N GLY A 151 11.45 -8.87 6.74
CA GLY A 151 12.10 -9.57 5.62
C GLY A 151 13.03 -8.66 4.83
N ALA A 152 14.09 -9.24 4.22
CA ALA A 152 15.15 -8.50 3.55
C ALA A 152 14.62 -7.54 2.46
N SER A 153 13.73 -8.02 1.58
CA SER A 153 13.13 -7.20 0.53
C SER A 153 12.33 -6.02 1.07
N ARG A 154 11.72 -6.16 2.25
CA ARG A 154 10.98 -5.07 2.88
C ARG A 154 11.92 -4.08 3.56
N ALA A 155 13.01 -4.55 4.17
CA ALA A 155 14.05 -3.68 4.68
C ALA A 155 14.70 -2.85 3.56
N GLU A 156 14.96 -3.45 2.40
CA GLU A 156 15.46 -2.77 1.19
C GLU A 156 14.48 -1.72 0.67
N ALA A 157 13.18 -2.01 0.70
CA ALA A 157 12.15 -1.07 0.27
C ALA A 157 11.95 0.10 1.26
N VAL A 158 12.06 -0.15 2.56
CA VAL A 158 11.74 0.84 3.61
C VAL A 158 12.92 1.76 3.92
N ALA A 159 14.14 1.23 3.98
CA ALA A 159 15.31 1.99 4.43
C ALA A 159 15.57 3.29 3.64
N PRO A 160 15.48 3.33 2.28
CA PRO A 160 15.70 4.57 1.53
C PRO A 160 14.69 5.67 1.89
N HIS A 161 13.42 5.29 2.09
CA HIS A 161 12.36 6.23 2.44
C HIS A 161 12.52 6.76 3.87
N LEU A 162 12.90 5.90 4.82
CA LEU A 162 13.22 6.31 6.18
C LEU A 162 14.41 7.28 6.20
N ASN A 163 15.48 6.98 5.48
CA ASN A 163 16.67 7.83 5.43
C ASN A 163 16.37 9.21 4.84
N ALA A 164 15.61 9.25 3.73
CA ALA A 164 15.19 10.51 3.12
C ALA A 164 14.34 11.35 4.09
N ALA A 165 13.37 10.72 4.78
CA ALA A 165 12.51 11.41 5.72
C ALA A 165 13.26 11.89 6.98
N MET A 166 14.19 11.09 7.50
CA MET A 166 15.04 11.47 8.63
C MET A 166 15.93 12.67 8.28
N ALA A 167 16.50 12.68 7.07
CA ALA A 167 17.28 13.82 6.58
C ALA A 167 16.43 15.09 6.45
N GLU A 168 15.18 14.98 5.96
CA GLU A 168 14.25 16.11 5.86
C GLU A 168 13.93 16.76 7.23
N ALA A 169 13.89 15.98 8.31
CA ALA A 169 13.49 16.43 9.65
C ALA A 169 14.68 16.66 10.62
N GLY A 170 15.92 16.61 10.14
CA GLY A 170 17.12 16.74 10.99
C GLY A 170 17.25 15.63 12.04
N ILE A 171 16.84 14.41 11.69
CA ILE A 171 16.99 13.19 12.51
C ILE A 171 18.32 12.54 12.11
N ASP A 172 19.40 13.21 12.45
CA ASP A 172 20.75 13.03 11.89
C ASP A 172 21.78 12.46 12.86
N THR A 173 21.42 12.28 14.14
CA THR A 173 22.27 11.59 15.12
C THR A 173 21.82 10.15 15.32
N PRO A 174 22.74 9.21 15.63
CA PRO A 174 22.36 7.82 15.92
C PRO A 174 21.29 7.70 17.01
N GLN A 175 21.31 8.60 18.00
CA GLN A 175 20.33 8.64 19.08
C GLN A 175 18.93 9.05 18.60
N ARG A 176 18.84 10.08 17.75
CA ARG A 176 17.58 10.51 17.13
C ARG A 176 17.04 9.43 16.21
N GLN A 177 17.89 8.87 15.33
CA GLN A 177 17.54 7.79 14.41
C GLN A 177 17.03 6.56 15.17
N ALA A 178 17.75 6.13 16.22
CA ALA A 178 17.35 4.99 17.03
C ALA A 178 15.97 5.19 17.68
N MET A 179 15.71 6.36 18.24
CA MET A 179 14.40 6.65 18.84
C MET A 179 13.28 6.73 17.79
N PHE A 180 13.54 7.40 16.67
CA PHE A 180 12.56 7.52 15.59
C PHE A 180 12.18 6.14 15.05
N ILE A 181 13.16 5.33 14.64
CA ILE A 181 12.94 3.99 14.08
C ILE A 181 12.21 3.10 15.09
N ALA A 182 12.58 3.15 16.38
CA ALA A 182 11.93 2.33 17.41
C ALA A 182 10.45 2.63 17.60
N GLN A 183 10.09 3.92 17.56
CA GLN A 183 8.71 4.34 17.68
C GLN A 183 7.90 3.91 16.46
N LEU A 184 8.41 4.15 15.24
CA LEU A 184 7.74 3.74 14.01
C LEU A 184 7.61 2.21 13.92
N ALA A 185 8.64 1.46 14.32
CA ALA A 185 8.60 0.01 14.37
C ALA A 185 7.49 -0.49 15.29
N HIS A 186 7.27 0.14 16.45
CA HIS A 186 6.14 -0.24 17.29
C HIS A 186 4.78 0.12 16.66
N GLU A 187 4.60 1.37 16.24
CA GLU A 187 3.31 1.87 15.71
C GLU A 187 2.83 1.15 14.45
N SER A 188 3.78 0.67 13.63
CA SER A 188 3.50 -0.03 12.38
C SER A 188 3.64 -1.55 12.48
N GLY A 189 3.81 -2.10 13.69
CA GLY A 189 4.03 -3.52 13.93
C GLY A 189 5.24 -4.08 13.17
N GLY A 190 6.33 -3.32 13.14
CA GLY A 190 7.60 -3.64 12.49
C GLY A 190 7.64 -3.22 11.03
N PHE A 191 7.02 -2.09 10.66
CA PHE A 191 6.86 -1.63 9.27
C PHE A 191 5.96 -2.54 8.40
N HIS A 192 5.18 -3.42 9.04
CA HIS A 192 4.27 -4.35 8.37
C HIS A 192 2.90 -3.73 8.06
N TYR A 193 2.42 -2.81 8.90
CA TYR A 193 1.12 -2.19 8.78
C TYR A 193 1.22 -0.73 8.35
N MET A 194 0.47 -0.36 7.30
CA MET A 194 0.40 1.01 6.75
C MET A 194 -0.99 1.62 6.91
N GLU A 195 -1.95 0.85 7.39
CA GLU A 195 -3.34 1.27 7.51
C GLU A 195 -3.97 0.54 8.69
N GLU A 196 -4.80 1.25 9.43
CA GLU A 196 -5.60 0.66 10.48
C GLU A 196 -6.56 -0.40 9.92
N ILE A 197 -6.62 -1.55 10.60
CA ILE A 197 -7.64 -2.59 10.38
C ILE A 197 -9.03 -2.04 10.73
N ALA A 198 -9.10 -1.02 11.60
CA ALA A 198 -10.34 -0.36 11.96
C ALA A 198 -10.96 0.37 10.75
N SER A 199 -12.28 0.31 10.64
CA SER A 199 -13.02 0.96 9.55
C SER A 199 -12.91 2.49 9.56
N GLY A 200 -12.44 3.09 10.65
CA GLY A 200 -12.46 4.53 10.88
C GLY A 200 -13.81 5.09 11.31
N ALA A 201 -14.87 4.27 11.32
CA ALA A 201 -16.21 4.71 11.71
C ALA A 201 -16.26 5.29 13.14
N ALA A 202 -15.39 4.81 14.03
CA ALA A 202 -15.24 5.32 15.39
C ALA A 202 -14.72 6.78 15.45
N TYR A 203 -14.14 7.28 14.37
CA TYR A 203 -13.66 8.66 14.26
C TYR A 203 -14.69 9.62 13.66
N GLU A 204 -15.87 9.13 13.26
CA GLU A 204 -16.91 9.96 12.69
C GLU A 204 -17.39 11.02 13.70
N GLY A 205 -17.51 12.27 13.26
CA GLY A 205 -17.97 13.39 14.11
C GLY A 205 -16.98 13.84 15.20
N ARG A 206 -15.76 13.29 15.24
CA ARG A 206 -14.70 13.70 16.19
C ARG A 206 -14.18 15.09 15.86
N ALA A 207 -14.78 16.11 16.48
CA ALA A 207 -14.42 17.51 16.29
C ALA A 207 -12.96 17.83 16.67
N ASP A 208 -12.41 17.13 17.67
CA ASP A 208 -11.00 17.25 18.09
C ASP A 208 -10.02 16.74 17.01
N LEU A 209 -10.48 15.88 16.10
CA LEU A 209 -9.72 15.40 14.93
C LEU A 209 -10.02 16.20 13.65
N GLY A 210 -10.89 17.21 13.75
CA GLY A 210 -11.40 17.99 12.62
C GLY A 210 -12.45 17.26 11.77
N ASN A 211 -12.90 16.07 12.19
CA ASN A 211 -13.89 15.25 11.48
C ASN A 211 -15.29 15.83 11.70
N THR A 212 -15.61 16.88 10.95
CA THR A 212 -16.83 17.69 11.09
C THR A 212 -17.80 17.52 9.91
N GLN A 213 -17.37 16.80 8.87
CA GLN A 213 -18.18 16.49 7.70
C GLN A 213 -18.56 15.01 7.70
N ALA A 214 -19.74 14.70 7.17
CA ALA A 214 -20.21 13.32 7.08
C ALA A 214 -19.25 12.46 6.25
N GLY A 215 -18.85 11.32 6.79
CA GLY A 215 -17.92 10.37 6.18
C GLY A 215 -16.45 10.61 6.50
N ASP A 216 -16.13 11.63 7.31
CA ASP A 216 -14.76 11.98 7.68
C ASP A 216 -14.06 10.87 8.47
N GLY A 217 -14.79 10.12 9.29
CA GLY A 217 -14.20 9.09 10.12
C GLY A 217 -13.53 8.01 9.28
N VAL A 218 -14.27 7.47 8.31
CA VAL A 218 -13.77 6.45 7.38
C VAL A 218 -12.73 7.04 6.43
N ARG A 219 -12.98 8.25 5.91
CA ARG A 219 -12.10 8.93 4.96
C ARG A 219 -10.71 9.19 5.56
N PHE A 220 -10.65 9.70 6.79
CA PHE A 220 -9.43 10.09 7.49
C PHE A 220 -9.07 9.14 8.64
N LYS A 221 -9.28 7.85 8.45
CA LYS A 221 -8.82 6.81 9.39
C LYS A 221 -7.29 6.71 9.49
N GLY A 222 -6.78 5.94 10.46
CA GLY A 222 -5.34 5.77 10.67
C GLY A 222 -4.61 5.21 9.45
N ARG A 223 -3.54 5.89 9.02
CA ARG A 223 -2.62 5.45 7.96
C ARG A 223 -1.15 5.77 8.26
N GLY A 224 -0.27 5.10 7.55
CA GLY A 224 1.19 5.26 7.60
C GLY A 224 1.80 4.75 8.91
N TYR A 225 3.11 4.99 9.06
CA TYR A 225 3.88 4.42 10.16
C TYR A 225 3.54 4.96 11.55
N ILE A 226 2.84 6.09 11.63
CA ILE A 226 2.43 6.71 12.91
C ILE A 226 0.91 6.76 13.07
N GLN A 227 0.15 6.08 12.21
CA GLN A 227 -1.31 6.07 12.21
C GLN A 227 -1.93 7.49 12.22
N VAL A 228 -1.52 8.33 11.23
CA VAL A 228 -2.11 9.67 11.09
C VAL A 228 -3.62 9.56 10.89
N THR A 229 -4.37 10.26 11.74
CA THR A 229 -5.83 10.12 11.84
C THR A 229 -6.48 11.48 11.95
N GLY A 230 -7.62 11.69 11.29
CA GLY A 230 -8.42 12.90 11.38
C GLY A 230 -8.14 13.94 10.29
N ARG A 231 -9.20 14.56 9.76
CA ARG A 231 -9.14 15.57 8.69
C ARG A 231 -8.10 16.65 8.96
N HIS A 232 -8.04 17.16 10.19
CA HIS A 232 -7.10 18.23 10.55
C HIS A 232 -5.65 17.80 10.30
N ASN A 233 -5.28 16.61 10.79
CA ASN A 233 -3.92 16.09 10.68
C ASN A 233 -3.54 15.77 9.23
N TYR A 234 -4.45 15.20 8.44
CA TYR A 234 -4.22 14.99 7.00
C TYR A 234 -4.02 16.31 6.26
N THR A 235 -4.80 17.34 6.59
CA THR A 235 -4.72 18.65 5.93
C THR A 235 -3.40 19.36 6.26
N GLU A 236 -2.99 19.37 7.53
CA GLU A 236 -1.75 20.04 7.95
C GLU A 236 -0.51 19.29 7.44
N ALA A 237 -0.48 17.95 7.53
CA ALA A 237 0.58 17.15 6.95
C ALA A 237 0.67 17.33 5.43
N GLY A 238 -0.48 17.35 4.74
CA GLY A 238 -0.56 17.56 3.31
C GLY A 238 0.02 18.90 2.89
N ARG A 239 -0.38 19.98 3.58
CA ARG A 239 0.15 21.33 3.35
C ARG A 239 1.67 21.37 3.56
N ALA A 240 2.17 20.82 4.66
CA ALA A 240 3.59 20.87 4.99
C ALA A 240 4.47 20.07 4.00
N LEU A 241 3.95 18.94 3.49
CA LEU A 241 4.71 18.02 2.64
C LEU A 241 4.50 18.24 1.13
N GLY A 242 3.60 19.15 0.75
CA GLY A 242 3.19 19.34 -0.65
C GLY A 242 2.40 18.15 -1.20
N LEU A 243 1.61 17.48 -0.35
CA LEU A 243 0.80 16.30 -0.70
C LEU A 243 -0.69 16.64 -0.58
N ASP A 244 -1.50 16.29 -1.58
CA ASP A 244 -2.96 16.47 -1.51
C ASP A 244 -3.65 15.35 -0.71
N LEU A 245 -3.33 15.29 0.59
CA LEU A 245 -3.86 14.30 1.52
C LEU A 245 -5.33 14.54 1.89
N ALA A 246 -5.82 15.78 1.75
CA ALA A 246 -7.21 16.12 2.03
C ALA A 246 -8.16 15.49 0.99
N ASN A 247 -7.77 15.52 -0.28
CA ASN A 247 -8.55 14.90 -1.35
C ASN A 247 -8.18 13.43 -1.58
N ASN A 248 -6.92 13.04 -1.32
CA ASN A 248 -6.38 11.71 -1.58
C ASN A 248 -5.72 11.11 -0.31
N PRO A 249 -6.50 10.77 0.73
CA PRO A 249 -5.93 10.31 2.01
C PRO A 249 -5.13 9.00 1.90
N ASP A 250 -5.39 8.17 0.90
CA ASP A 250 -4.63 6.91 0.68
C ASP A 250 -3.16 7.15 0.31
N LEU A 251 -2.80 8.37 -0.11
CA LEU A 251 -1.40 8.77 -0.28
C LEU A 251 -0.60 8.58 1.01
N ALA A 252 -1.23 8.68 2.20
CA ALA A 252 -0.57 8.48 3.49
C ALA A 252 -0.15 7.02 3.74
N SER A 253 -0.72 6.04 3.03
CA SER A 253 -0.34 4.61 3.12
C SER A 253 0.87 4.26 2.24
N ARG A 254 1.35 5.18 1.39
CA ARG A 254 2.55 4.95 0.56
C ARG A 254 3.81 5.00 1.44
N PRO A 255 4.75 4.03 1.37
CA PRO A 255 5.93 3.99 2.24
C PRO A 255 6.74 5.31 2.26
N GLU A 256 6.93 5.92 1.09
CA GLU A 256 7.59 7.22 0.94
C GLU A 256 6.89 8.34 1.72
N ASN A 257 5.57 8.44 1.61
CA ASN A 257 4.77 9.48 2.25
C ASN A 257 4.57 9.17 3.74
N ALA A 258 4.39 7.90 4.10
CA ALA A 258 4.29 7.44 5.47
C ALA A 258 5.54 7.82 6.27
N ALA A 259 6.73 7.63 5.69
CA ALA A 259 8.00 8.07 6.29
C ALA A 259 8.04 9.59 6.45
N ARG A 260 7.69 10.36 5.41
CA ARG A 260 7.68 11.83 5.45
C ARG A 260 6.65 12.40 6.43
N ILE A 261 5.46 11.81 6.52
CA ILE A 261 4.42 12.17 7.50
C ILE A 261 4.91 11.90 8.92
N ALA A 262 5.57 10.76 9.16
CA ALA A 262 6.15 10.45 10.45
C ALA A 262 7.26 11.43 10.85
N ALA A 263 8.13 11.79 9.91
CA ALA A 263 9.19 12.78 10.12
C ALA A 263 8.63 14.19 10.37
N TRP A 264 7.62 14.63 9.61
CA TRP A 264 6.91 15.89 9.85
C TRP A 264 6.24 15.93 11.23
N TYR A 265 5.59 14.84 11.65
CA TYR A 265 4.99 14.74 12.97
C TYR A 265 6.03 14.87 14.08
N TRP A 266 7.19 14.25 13.88
CA TRP A 266 8.33 14.34 14.80
C TRP A 266 8.88 15.77 14.89
N GLU A 267 9.12 16.41 13.74
CA GLU A 267 9.67 17.76 13.66
C GLU A 267 8.71 18.81 14.23
N SER A 268 7.43 18.78 13.82
CA SER A 268 6.41 19.75 14.25
C SER A 268 6.14 19.75 15.75
N ARG A 269 6.58 18.69 16.46
CA ARG A 269 6.48 18.54 17.92
C ARG A 269 7.81 18.75 18.65
N GLY A 270 8.87 19.10 17.94
CA GLY A 270 10.20 19.34 18.51
C GLY A 270 10.77 18.11 19.21
N ILE A 271 10.46 16.90 18.75
CA ILE A 271 10.81 15.66 19.46
C ILE A 271 12.32 15.44 19.52
N ASN A 272 13.11 16.03 18.60
CA ASN A 272 14.57 16.02 18.65
C ASN A 272 15.13 16.42 20.02
N ALA A 273 14.57 17.44 20.68
CA ALA A 273 15.06 17.88 21.99
C ALA A 273 14.90 16.80 23.08
N ALA A 274 13.77 16.08 23.08
CA ALA A 274 13.55 14.96 24.00
C ALA A 274 14.43 13.76 23.63
N ALA A 275 14.65 13.54 22.33
CA ALA A 275 15.53 12.48 21.87
C ALA A 275 16.98 12.72 22.26
N ASP A 276 17.50 13.94 22.10
CA ASP A 276 18.85 14.35 22.49
C ASP A 276 19.08 14.21 24.00
N ALA A 277 18.06 14.52 24.81
CA ALA A 277 18.09 14.31 26.25
C ALA A 277 18.04 12.83 26.68
N GLY A 278 17.81 11.91 25.74
CA GLY A 278 17.64 10.48 26.04
C GLY A 278 16.31 10.17 26.73
N ASP A 279 15.34 11.09 26.72
CA ASP A 279 14.06 10.94 27.41
C ASP A 279 13.06 10.12 26.57
N PHE A 280 13.29 8.81 26.57
CA PHE A 280 12.48 7.85 25.83
C PHE A 280 10.99 7.87 26.22
N THR A 281 10.70 8.10 27.50
CA THR A 281 9.32 8.17 28.00
C THR A 281 8.63 9.42 27.48
N ARG A 282 9.32 10.57 27.45
CA ARG A 282 8.78 11.79 26.87
C ARG A 282 8.54 11.66 25.37
N VAL A 283 9.46 11.06 24.62
CA VAL A 283 9.27 10.77 23.19
C VAL A 283 8.02 9.91 22.98
N THR A 284 7.87 8.82 23.73
CA THR A 284 6.69 7.94 23.64
C THR A 284 5.38 8.69 23.90
N ARG A 285 5.35 9.57 24.91
CA ARG A 285 4.17 10.41 25.22
C ARG A 285 3.85 11.42 24.12
N LEU A 286 4.85 11.98 23.46
CA LEU A 286 4.65 12.93 22.35
C LEU A 286 4.09 12.26 21.10
N ILE A 287 4.37 10.98 20.90
CA ILE A 287 3.88 10.20 19.75
C ILE A 287 2.50 9.61 20.03
N ASN A 288 2.32 8.94 21.17
CA ASN A 288 1.13 8.14 21.46
C ASN A 288 0.15 8.82 22.45
N GLY A 289 0.45 10.03 22.93
CA GLY A 289 -0.35 10.70 23.97
C GLY A 289 -0.32 10.01 25.35
N GLY A 290 0.51 8.97 25.51
CA GLY A 290 0.60 8.13 26.71
C GLY A 290 1.83 7.22 26.67
N THR A 291 1.81 6.11 27.41
CA THR A 291 2.92 5.15 27.48
C THR A 291 2.52 3.73 27.04
N ASN A 292 1.50 3.61 26.19
CA ASN A 292 1.08 2.29 25.71
C ASN A 292 2.20 1.65 24.88
N GLY A 293 2.47 0.37 25.14
CA GLY A 293 3.51 -0.38 24.43
C GLY A 293 4.95 -0.04 24.83
N LEU A 294 5.18 0.68 25.93
CA LEU A 294 6.52 1.17 26.31
C LEU A 294 7.61 0.09 26.32
N ALA A 295 7.31 -1.11 26.82
CA ALA A 295 8.27 -2.22 26.86
C ALA A 295 8.68 -2.71 25.47
N ASP A 296 7.74 -2.78 24.53
CA ASP A 296 8.00 -3.19 23.15
C ASP A 296 8.78 -2.11 22.38
N ARG A 297 8.40 -0.84 22.55
CA ARG A 297 9.15 0.30 22.02
C ARG A 297 10.59 0.31 22.55
N GLN A 298 10.78 0.04 23.85
CA GLN A 298 12.10 -0.02 24.47
C GLN A 298 12.94 -1.15 23.85
N ALA A 299 12.35 -2.33 23.59
CA ALA A 299 13.05 -3.43 22.94
C ALA A 299 13.55 -3.07 21.53
N TYR A 300 12.76 -2.34 20.73
CA TYR A 300 13.24 -1.81 19.45
C TYR A 300 14.34 -0.77 19.64
N TYR A 301 14.21 0.12 20.62
CA TYR A 301 15.19 1.16 20.88
C TYR A 301 16.54 0.58 21.30
N ASP A 302 16.56 -0.44 22.15
CA ASP A 302 17.80 -1.10 22.57
C ASP A 302 18.52 -1.75 21.39
N ARG A 303 17.78 -2.42 20.48
CA ARG A 303 18.36 -2.96 19.23
C ARG A 303 18.86 -1.86 18.30
N ALA A 304 18.12 -0.75 18.18
CA ALA A 304 18.52 0.39 17.37
C ALA A 304 19.79 1.06 17.89
N ARG A 305 19.94 1.21 19.20
CA ARG A 305 21.18 1.69 19.79
C ARG A 305 22.36 0.76 19.50
N ALA A 306 22.15 -0.55 19.53
CA ALA A 306 23.21 -1.52 19.25
C ALA A 306 23.58 -1.59 17.75
N ALA A 307 22.62 -1.38 16.85
CA ALA A 307 22.84 -1.44 15.41
C ALA A 307 23.43 -0.14 14.82
N LEU A 308 23.21 1.00 15.48
CA LEU A 308 23.58 2.34 15.01
C LEU A 308 24.76 2.96 15.80
N SER A 309 25.34 2.23 16.75
CA SER A 309 26.50 2.67 17.55
C SER A 309 27.82 2.58 16.81
#